data_AF-A0AA43JVN5-F1
#
_entry.id   AF-A0AA43JVN5-F1
#
_cell.length_a   1.000
_cell.length_b   1.000
_cell.length_c   1.000
_cell.angle_alpha   90.00
_cell.angle_beta   90.00
_cell.angle_gamma   90.00
#
_symmetry.space_group_name_H-M   'P 1'
#
loop_
_entity.id
_entity.type
_entity.pdbx_description
1 polymer ?
#
loop_
_entity_poly.entity_id
_entity_poly.type
_entity_poly.pdbx_seq_one_letter_code
_entity_poly.pdbx_strand_id
1 'polypeptide(L)'
;MSQESQAKRLNKYISETGFCSRREADKLIDAGRVTINGKIPEMGTKVLPGDDVEIDNKPVRSKEKPIYIALNKPTGITCTTERDIPGNIVDFIGHHKRIFPIGRLDKPSDGLIFLTNDGDIVNKILRAGNNHEKEYVVRVDKPITTEFLKQMGAGVHILDTVTLPCKVEKETKFSFRITLTQGLNRQIRRMCEALGYEVFKLRRVRIMNISLDGIPNGKWRYLSDEEITEILAMCEGSVSTEDASKMNAKGQRIRKATDAKLFDSREENQTSTARRNQNENRTRTYRGNNADEFRHAPNSKRGRNSSNGESGGNTENWKSNSRSERSNSDRNSSDRTRTDRNNNDRRSGKPTPKRVGGTLGLKK
;
A
#
# COMPACT_ATOMS: atom_id res chain seq x y z
N MET A 1 30.59 -20.21 -11.53
CA MET A 1 29.89 -19.14 -10.78
C MET A 1 29.92 -19.56 -9.31
N SER A 2 30.44 -18.72 -8.42
CA SER A 2 30.56 -19.07 -6.99
C SER A 2 29.18 -19.27 -6.36
N GLN A 3 29.00 -20.32 -5.57
CA GLN A 3 27.72 -20.69 -4.92
C GLN A 3 27.09 -19.54 -4.10
N GLU A 4 27.90 -18.60 -3.60
CA GLU A 4 27.44 -17.40 -2.91
C GLU A 4 26.56 -16.47 -3.75
N SER A 5 26.69 -16.47 -5.09
CA SER A 5 25.89 -15.57 -5.94
C SER A 5 24.43 -15.99 -6.10
N GLN A 6 24.05 -17.18 -5.60
CA GLN A 6 22.67 -17.70 -5.62
C GLN A 6 22.03 -17.79 -4.23
N ALA A 7 22.73 -17.39 -3.17
CA ALA A 7 22.22 -17.45 -1.81
C ALA A 7 21.05 -16.47 -1.61
N LYS A 8 19.87 -17.01 -1.27
CA LYS A 8 18.64 -16.22 -1.11
C LYS A 8 18.21 -16.20 0.35
N ARG A 9 17.81 -15.03 0.88
CA ARG A 9 17.29 -14.95 2.26
C ARG A 9 16.10 -15.90 2.46
N LEU A 10 16.10 -16.66 3.55
CA LEU A 10 15.11 -17.71 3.84
C LEU A 10 13.65 -17.20 3.75
N ASN A 11 13.37 -16.03 4.32
CA ASN A 11 12.04 -15.42 4.25
C ASN A 11 11.57 -15.11 2.82
N LYS A 12 12.51 -14.78 1.92
CA LYS A 12 12.23 -14.54 0.50
C LYS A 12 12.02 -15.88 -0.21
N TYR A 13 12.85 -16.88 0.07
CA TYR A 13 12.70 -18.24 -0.45
C TYR A 13 11.30 -18.78 -0.14
N ILE A 14 10.90 -18.82 1.13
CA ILE A 14 9.57 -19.30 1.58
C ILE A 14 8.43 -18.49 0.94
N SER A 15 8.60 -17.18 0.77
CA SER A 15 7.56 -16.35 0.17
C SER A 15 7.36 -16.62 -1.33
N GLU A 16 8.42 -16.99 -2.06
CA GLU A 16 8.37 -17.30 -3.49
C GLU A 16 7.76 -18.67 -3.81
N THR A 17 7.69 -19.57 -2.82
CA THR A 17 7.01 -20.87 -2.97
C THR A 17 5.49 -20.73 -2.84
N GLY A 18 5.01 -19.53 -2.52
CA GLY A 18 3.59 -19.24 -2.32
C GLY A 18 3.06 -19.56 -0.92
N PHE A 19 3.90 -20.09 -0.01
CA PHE A 19 3.47 -20.53 1.32
C PHE A 19 2.88 -19.40 2.17
N CYS A 20 3.60 -18.27 2.30
CA CYS A 20 3.13 -17.11 3.05
C CYS A 20 3.82 -15.81 2.58
N SER A 21 3.50 -14.66 3.19
CA SER A 21 4.25 -13.42 2.99
C SER A 21 5.63 -13.48 3.64
N ARG A 22 6.56 -12.61 3.21
CA ARG A 22 7.89 -12.50 3.83
C ARG A 22 7.83 -12.22 5.34
N ARG A 23 6.88 -11.39 5.79
CA ARG A 23 6.71 -11.06 7.22
C ARG A 23 6.15 -12.24 8.01
N GLU A 24 5.25 -13.01 7.42
CA GLU A 24 4.76 -14.25 8.04
C GLU A 24 5.87 -15.31 8.09
N ALA A 25 6.70 -15.40 7.04
CA ALA A 25 7.86 -16.27 7.04
C ALA A 25 8.83 -15.90 8.17
N ASP A 26 9.10 -14.61 8.38
CA ASP A 26 9.91 -14.15 9.52
C ASP A 26 9.31 -14.59 10.87
N LYS A 27 7.98 -14.54 11.05
CA LYS A 27 7.30 -15.04 12.27
C LYS A 27 7.45 -16.55 12.45
N LEU A 28 7.40 -17.33 11.36
CA LEU A 28 7.57 -18.78 11.42
C LEU A 28 9.00 -19.18 11.78
N ILE A 29 9.98 -18.45 11.23
CA ILE A 29 11.40 -18.64 11.53
C ILE A 29 11.67 -18.32 13.01
N ASP A 30 11.17 -17.18 13.49
CA ASP A 30 11.30 -16.75 14.89
C ASP A 30 10.64 -17.73 15.87
N ALA A 31 9.52 -18.34 15.48
CA ALA A 31 8.85 -19.38 16.25
C ALA A 31 9.54 -20.76 16.19
N GLY A 32 10.68 -20.90 15.52
CA GLY A 32 11.41 -22.17 15.39
C GLY A 32 10.68 -23.24 14.57
N ARG A 33 9.69 -22.85 13.75
CA ARG A 33 8.87 -23.77 12.94
C ARG A 33 9.47 -24.09 11.57
N VAL A 34 10.60 -23.47 11.25
CA VAL A 34 11.30 -23.63 9.98
C VAL A 34 12.64 -24.29 10.23
N THR A 35 13.01 -25.27 9.41
CA THR A 35 14.32 -25.91 9.43
C THR A 35 15.00 -25.80 8.07
N ILE A 36 16.33 -25.72 8.09
CA ILE A 36 17.19 -25.88 6.92
C ILE A 36 18.07 -27.10 7.19
N ASN A 37 18.01 -28.12 6.35
CA ASN A 37 18.77 -29.37 6.49
C ASN A 37 18.62 -29.97 7.91
N GLY A 38 17.39 -29.96 8.43
CA GLY A 38 17.05 -30.47 9.77
C GLY A 38 17.46 -29.58 10.96
N LYS A 39 18.01 -28.38 10.74
CA LYS A 39 18.44 -27.46 11.82
C LYS A 39 17.62 -26.17 11.81
N ILE A 40 17.32 -25.63 13.01
CA ILE A 40 16.62 -24.35 13.15
C ILE A 40 17.59 -23.23 12.74
N PRO A 41 17.25 -22.40 11.73
CA PRO A 41 18.12 -21.34 11.26
C PRO A 41 17.98 -20.06 12.10
N GLU A 42 19.02 -19.24 12.12
CA GLU A 42 18.96 -17.90 12.72
C GLU A 42 18.23 -16.91 11.79
N MET A 43 17.72 -15.81 12.36
CA MET A 43 17.09 -14.74 11.60
C MET A 43 18.06 -14.13 10.58
N GLY A 44 17.64 -14.09 9.31
CA GLY A 44 18.46 -13.57 8.22
C GLY A 44 19.32 -14.61 7.48
N THR A 45 19.26 -15.88 7.90
CA THR A 45 19.91 -17.00 7.20
C THR A 45 19.53 -17.02 5.71
N LYS A 46 20.52 -17.37 4.88
CA LYS A 46 20.33 -17.55 3.44
C LYS A 46 20.29 -19.04 3.11
N VAL A 47 19.45 -19.39 2.15
CA VAL A 47 19.26 -20.71 1.57
C VAL A 47 20.10 -20.78 0.30
N LEU A 48 20.87 -21.84 0.17
CA LEU A 48 21.63 -22.18 -1.02
C LEU A 48 20.84 -23.14 -1.93
N PRO A 49 21.15 -23.17 -3.23
CA PRO A 49 20.61 -24.21 -4.11
C PRO A 49 20.96 -25.60 -3.57
N GLY A 50 19.94 -26.43 -3.33
CA GLY A 50 20.10 -27.79 -2.80
C GLY A 50 19.85 -27.94 -1.30
N ASP A 51 19.72 -26.84 -0.55
CA ASP A 51 19.27 -26.90 0.84
C ASP A 51 17.83 -27.40 0.94
N ASP A 52 17.58 -28.28 1.89
CA ASP A 52 16.24 -28.76 2.23
C ASP A 52 15.60 -27.82 3.25
N VAL A 53 14.54 -27.13 2.83
CA VAL A 53 13.81 -26.18 3.67
C VAL A 53 12.47 -26.79 4.01
N GLU A 54 12.19 -26.96 5.30
CA GLU A 54 10.93 -27.50 5.78
C GLU A 54 10.21 -26.50 6.71
N ILE A 55 8.88 -26.54 6.70
CA ILE A 55 8.03 -25.84 7.66
C ILE A 55 7.16 -26.90 8.34
N ASP A 56 7.24 -27.00 9.66
CA ASP A 56 6.60 -28.06 10.44
C ASP A 56 6.87 -29.48 9.91
N ASN A 57 8.14 -29.78 9.58
CA ASN A 57 8.61 -31.05 9.00
C ASN A 57 7.96 -31.40 7.65
N LYS A 58 7.52 -30.38 6.89
CA LYS A 58 7.04 -30.55 5.52
C LYS A 58 7.92 -29.76 4.57
N PRO A 59 8.47 -30.37 3.52
CA PRO A 59 9.32 -29.69 2.57
C PRO A 59 8.54 -28.58 1.86
N VAL A 60 9.16 -27.41 1.77
CA VAL A 60 8.58 -26.27 1.07
C VAL A 60 8.68 -26.54 -0.43
N ARG A 61 7.56 -26.37 -1.14
CA ARG A 61 7.46 -26.64 -2.59
C ARG A 61 8.39 -25.76 -3.42
N SER A 62 8.69 -26.20 -4.64
CA SER A 62 9.46 -25.41 -5.61
C SER A 62 8.76 -24.10 -6.00
N LYS A 63 9.53 -23.16 -6.54
CA LYS A 63 9.05 -21.84 -7.00
C LYS A 63 7.88 -22.01 -7.97
N GLU A 64 6.78 -21.30 -7.70
CA GLU A 64 5.63 -21.31 -8.58
C GLU A 64 5.91 -20.56 -9.89
N LYS A 65 5.21 -20.96 -10.96
CA LYS A 65 5.20 -20.18 -12.21
C LYS A 65 4.70 -18.75 -11.94
N PRO A 66 5.34 -17.70 -12.50
CA PRO A 66 4.87 -16.33 -12.39
C PRO A 66 3.46 -16.17 -12.94
N ILE A 67 2.66 -15.37 -12.24
CA ILE A 67 1.30 -15.01 -12.60
C ILE A 67 1.26 -13.51 -12.79
N TYR A 68 0.62 -13.05 -13.85
CA TYR A 68 0.42 -11.63 -14.11
C TYR A 68 -1.03 -11.38 -14.48
N ILE A 69 -1.71 -10.57 -13.67
CA ILE A 69 -3.13 -10.26 -13.83
C ILE A 69 -3.30 -8.76 -13.99
N ALA A 70 -4.10 -8.34 -14.95
CA ALA A 70 -4.65 -7.00 -15.05
C ALA A 70 -6.09 -7.00 -14.52
N LEU A 71 -6.35 -6.21 -13.48
CA LEU A 71 -7.66 -6.02 -12.87
C LEU A 71 -8.16 -4.61 -13.14
N ASN A 72 -9.41 -4.48 -13.58
CA ASN A 72 -10.16 -3.24 -13.46
C ASN A 72 -10.81 -3.17 -12.08
N LYS A 73 -10.10 -2.59 -11.12
CA LYS A 73 -10.50 -2.55 -9.72
C LYS A 73 -11.71 -1.62 -9.57
N PRO A 74 -12.83 -2.08 -8.99
CA PRO A 74 -13.95 -1.20 -8.70
C PRO A 74 -13.68 -0.34 -7.47
N THR A 75 -14.46 0.73 -7.32
CA THR A 75 -14.51 1.50 -6.08
C THR A 75 -14.99 0.62 -4.92
N GLY A 76 -14.55 0.92 -3.70
CA GLY A 76 -14.93 0.18 -2.50
C GLY A 76 -14.00 -0.98 -2.13
N ILE A 77 -13.24 -1.52 -3.08
CA ILE A 77 -12.23 -2.56 -2.81
C ILE A 77 -10.96 -1.95 -2.24
N THR A 78 -10.39 -2.56 -1.19
CA THR A 78 -9.19 -2.12 -0.50
C THR A 78 -7.96 -2.85 -1.05
N CYS A 79 -6.92 -2.13 -1.46
CA CYS A 79 -5.66 -2.73 -1.93
C CYS A 79 -4.80 -3.21 -0.75
N THR A 80 -5.14 -4.38 -0.20
CA THR A 80 -4.40 -5.06 0.87
C THR A 80 -4.44 -6.58 0.67
N THR A 81 -3.44 -7.28 1.21
CA THR A 81 -3.39 -8.76 1.24
C THR A 81 -3.87 -9.34 2.57
N GLU A 82 -4.23 -8.48 3.53
CA GLU A 82 -4.76 -8.83 4.84
C GLU A 82 -6.19 -9.39 4.69
N ARG A 83 -6.38 -10.65 5.08
CA ARG A 83 -7.64 -11.40 4.91
C ARG A 83 -8.73 -10.99 5.89
N ASP A 84 -8.34 -10.42 7.02
CA ASP A 84 -9.25 -9.88 8.04
C ASP A 84 -9.90 -8.57 7.62
N ILE A 85 -9.40 -7.90 6.57
CA ILE A 85 -10.00 -6.68 6.02
C ILE A 85 -11.11 -7.06 5.03
N PRO A 86 -12.39 -6.75 5.33
CA PRO A 86 -13.49 -7.02 4.40
C PRO A 86 -13.35 -6.20 3.12
N GLY A 87 -13.59 -6.85 1.98
CA GLY A 87 -13.44 -6.23 0.66
C GLY A 87 -11.98 -5.95 0.29
N ASN A 88 -11.04 -6.76 0.75
CA ASN A 88 -9.67 -6.73 0.26
C ASN A 88 -9.58 -7.24 -1.20
N ILE A 89 -8.54 -6.83 -1.91
CA ILE A 89 -8.37 -7.10 -3.34
C ILE A 89 -8.08 -8.58 -3.65
N VAL A 90 -7.50 -9.33 -2.71
CA VAL A 90 -7.14 -10.74 -2.92
C VAL A 90 -8.41 -11.59 -2.93
N ASP A 91 -9.26 -11.41 -1.92
CA ASP A 91 -10.55 -12.11 -1.82
C ASP A 91 -11.51 -11.67 -2.93
N PHE A 92 -11.47 -10.39 -3.33
CA PHE A 92 -12.26 -9.88 -4.45
C PHE A 92 -11.97 -10.62 -5.76
N ILE A 93 -10.71 -10.98 -6.02
CA ILE A 93 -10.33 -11.73 -7.23
C ILE A 93 -10.66 -13.21 -7.07
N GLY A 94 -10.51 -13.78 -5.87
CA GLY A 94 -10.77 -15.18 -5.59
C GLY A 94 -9.81 -16.14 -6.30
N HIS A 95 -8.56 -15.73 -6.53
CA HIS A 95 -7.58 -16.56 -7.22
C HIS A 95 -7.09 -17.70 -6.32
N HIS A 96 -6.97 -18.92 -6.87
CA HIS A 96 -6.59 -20.13 -6.13
C HIS A 96 -5.14 -20.12 -5.62
N LYS A 97 -4.22 -19.47 -6.35
CA LYS A 97 -2.83 -19.23 -5.91
C LYS A 97 -2.69 -17.89 -5.21
N ARG A 98 -1.71 -17.81 -4.31
CA ARG A 98 -1.34 -16.59 -3.61
C ARG A 98 -0.86 -15.52 -4.59
N ILE A 99 -1.59 -14.42 -4.69
CA ILE A 99 -1.24 -13.23 -5.47
C ILE A 99 -1.26 -11.98 -4.58
N PHE A 100 -0.58 -10.93 -5.01
CA PHE A 100 -0.53 -9.63 -4.34
C PHE A 100 -0.48 -8.49 -5.37
N PRO A 101 -1.02 -7.31 -5.04
CA PRO A 101 -1.07 -6.19 -5.96
C PRO A 101 0.31 -5.55 -6.19
N ILE A 102 0.55 -5.12 -7.42
CA ILE A 102 1.70 -4.30 -7.81
C ILE A 102 1.33 -2.84 -7.56
N GLY A 103 1.72 -2.36 -6.39
CA GLY A 103 1.37 -1.03 -5.91
C GLY A 103 -0.02 -0.99 -5.31
N ARG A 104 -0.61 0.22 -5.24
CA ARG A 104 -1.90 0.43 -4.59
C ARG A 104 -2.75 1.42 -5.37
N LEU A 105 -4.06 1.26 -5.26
CA LEU A 105 -5.08 2.26 -5.56
C LEU A 105 -5.88 2.51 -4.28
N ASP A 106 -6.27 3.76 -4.04
CA ASP A 106 -7.12 4.10 -2.90
C ASP A 106 -8.47 3.38 -3.00
N LYS A 107 -9.10 3.11 -1.85
CA LYS A 107 -10.44 2.50 -1.78
C LYS A 107 -11.49 3.22 -2.66
N PRO A 108 -11.60 4.56 -2.69
CA PRO A 108 -12.54 5.27 -3.57
C PRO A 108 -12.07 5.43 -5.03
N SER A 109 -10.90 4.92 -5.41
CA SER A 109 -10.38 5.01 -6.78
C SER A 109 -10.64 3.72 -7.54
N ASP A 110 -10.98 3.83 -8.83
CA ASP A 110 -11.22 2.72 -9.75
C ASP A 110 -10.11 2.59 -10.81
N GLY A 111 -10.11 1.47 -11.54
CA GLY A 111 -9.30 1.29 -12.74
C GLY A 111 -8.16 0.27 -12.61
N LEU A 112 -7.22 0.37 -13.54
CA LEU A 112 -6.20 -0.65 -13.79
C LEU A 112 -5.30 -0.87 -12.58
N ILE A 113 -5.10 -2.11 -12.17
CA ILE A 113 -4.06 -2.51 -11.21
C ILE A 113 -3.55 -3.89 -11.58
N PHE A 114 -2.25 -4.11 -11.44
CA PHE A 114 -1.67 -5.43 -11.66
C PHE A 114 -1.62 -6.24 -10.37
N LEU A 115 -1.68 -7.56 -10.51
CA LEU A 115 -1.40 -8.50 -9.43
C LEU A 115 -0.46 -9.60 -9.92
N THR A 116 0.34 -10.12 -9.00
CA THR A 116 1.32 -11.17 -9.30
C THR A 116 1.61 -12.04 -8.08
N ASN A 117 2.20 -13.21 -8.30
CA ASN A 117 2.87 -14.00 -7.27
C ASN A 117 4.40 -13.82 -7.29
N ASP A 118 4.94 -13.05 -8.26
CA ASP A 118 6.37 -12.79 -8.40
C ASP A 118 6.77 -11.47 -7.69
N GLY A 119 7.48 -11.60 -6.57
CA GLY A 119 7.92 -10.44 -5.78
C GLY A 119 9.06 -9.66 -6.43
N ASP A 120 9.80 -10.25 -7.36
CA ASP A 120 10.98 -9.63 -7.96
C ASP A 120 10.60 -8.51 -8.93
N ILE A 121 9.48 -8.66 -9.64
CA ILE A 121 9.00 -7.67 -10.62
C ILE A 121 8.33 -6.46 -9.96
N VAL A 122 7.81 -6.59 -8.73
CA VAL A 122 7.04 -5.53 -8.05
C VAL A 122 7.85 -4.24 -7.93
N ASN A 123 9.08 -4.34 -7.44
CA ASN A 123 9.93 -3.17 -7.27
C ASN A 123 10.42 -2.63 -8.60
N LYS A 124 10.56 -3.47 -9.64
CA LYS A 124 10.92 -3.01 -10.98
C LYS A 124 9.80 -2.17 -11.58
N ILE A 125 8.53 -2.55 -11.40
CA ILE A 125 7.40 -1.76 -11.91
C ILE A 125 7.14 -0.49 -11.06
N LEU A 126 7.36 -0.54 -9.74
CA LEU A 126 6.98 0.55 -8.83
C LEU A 126 8.00 1.67 -8.65
N ARG A 127 9.30 1.42 -8.90
CA ARG A 127 10.34 2.42 -8.62
C ARG A 127 10.16 3.66 -9.49
N ALA A 128 10.06 4.82 -8.84
CA ALA A 128 9.94 6.12 -9.51
C ALA A 128 11.13 6.42 -10.45
N GLY A 129 12.33 5.94 -10.10
CA GLY A 129 13.53 6.08 -10.95
C GLY A 129 13.42 5.39 -12.31
N ASN A 130 12.46 4.49 -12.48
CA ASN A 130 12.23 3.79 -13.74
C ASN A 130 11.27 4.55 -14.67
N ASN A 131 10.75 5.70 -14.24
CA ASN A 131 9.89 6.59 -15.03
C ASN A 131 8.68 5.90 -15.69
N HIS A 132 8.16 4.83 -15.08
CA HIS A 132 7.01 4.11 -15.61
C HIS A 132 5.73 4.94 -15.48
N GLU A 133 5.24 5.41 -16.62
CA GLU A 133 4.02 6.21 -16.71
C GLU A 133 2.79 5.45 -16.20
N LYS A 134 1.95 6.18 -15.48
CA LYS A 134 0.62 5.77 -15.03
C LYS A 134 -0.33 6.88 -15.43
N GLU A 135 -1.37 6.52 -16.16
CA GLU A 135 -2.31 7.48 -16.72
C GLU A 135 -3.65 7.40 -16.01
N TYR A 136 -4.21 8.56 -15.70
CA TYR A 136 -5.46 8.68 -14.98
C TYR A 136 -6.42 9.62 -15.71
N VAL A 137 -7.70 9.30 -15.63
CA VAL A 137 -8.79 10.22 -15.96
C VAL A 137 -9.46 10.64 -14.66
N VAL A 138 -9.54 11.95 -14.46
CA VAL A 138 -9.98 12.58 -13.21
C VAL A 138 -11.19 13.44 -13.51
N ARG A 139 -12.25 13.29 -12.70
CA ARG A 139 -13.42 14.17 -12.72
C ARG A 139 -13.46 14.98 -11.44
N VAL A 140 -13.67 16.29 -11.59
CA VAL A 140 -13.64 17.27 -10.51
C VAL A 140 -14.96 18.05 -10.39
N ASP A 141 -15.08 18.81 -9.30
CA ASP A 141 -16.24 19.63 -8.95
C ASP A 141 -16.38 20.93 -9.76
N LYS A 142 -15.26 21.52 -10.17
CA LYS A 142 -15.23 22.82 -10.86
C LYS A 142 -14.81 22.71 -12.33
N PRO A 143 -15.18 23.68 -13.19
CA PRO A 143 -14.69 23.72 -14.56
C PRO A 143 -13.16 23.82 -14.63
N ILE A 144 -12.56 23.09 -15.56
CA ILE A 144 -11.11 23.09 -15.78
C ILE A 144 -10.72 24.31 -16.60
N THR A 145 -9.86 25.13 -16.01
CA THR A 145 -9.27 26.33 -16.61
C THR A 145 -7.88 26.04 -17.17
N THR A 146 -7.40 26.88 -18.09
CA THR A 146 -6.03 26.78 -18.61
C THR A 146 -5.00 26.99 -17.50
N GLU A 147 -5.28 27.87 -16.54
CA GLU A 147 -4.41 28.12 -15.38
C GLU A 147 -4.28 26.88 -14.49
N PHE A 148 -5.39 26.18 -14.21
CA PHE A 148 -5.36 24.93 -13.48
C PHE A 148 -4.45 23.89 -14.16
N LEU A 149 -4.57 23.72 -15.48
CA LEU A 149 -3.74 22.77 -16.23
C LEU A 149 -2.25 23.14 -16.15
N LYS A 150 -1.94 24.42 -16.28
CA LYS A 150 -0.56 24.94 -16.20
C LYS A 150 0.03 24.69 -14.81
N GLN A 151 -0.70 25.01 -13.74
CA GLN A 151 -0.25 24.79 -12.36
C GLN A 151 -0.12 23.30 -12.04
N MET A 152 -1.12 22.49 -12.41
CA MET A 152 -1.10 21.04 -12.21
C MET A 152 0.09 20.38 -12.93
N GLY A 153 0.36 20.79 -14.17
CA GLY A 153 1.45 20.23 -14.99
C GLY A 153 2.85 20.68 -14.58
N ALA A 154 3.00 21.89 -14.04
CA ALA A 154 4.28 22.42 -13.56
C ALA A 154 4.79 21.75 -12.28
N GLY A 155 3.89 21.12 -11.52
CA GLY A 155 4.16 20.55 -10.20
C GLY A 155 3.52 21.35 -9.09
N VAL A 156 3.02 20.65 -8.07
CA VAL A 156 2.22 21.23 -6.98
C VAL A 156 2.88 20.90 -5.64
N HIS A 157 2.91 21.87 -4.73
CA HIS A 157 3.40 21.67 -3.37
C HIS A 157 2.39 20.85 -2.55
N ILE A 158 2.76 19.63 -2.18
CA ILE A 158 1.98 18.73 -1.32
C ILE A 158 2.93 17.89 -0.46
N LEU A 159 2.49 17.46 0.73
CA LEU A 159 3.29 16.56 1.59
C LEU A 159 4.73 17.06 1.84
N ASP A 160 4.88 18.36 2.07
CA ASP A 160 6.18 19.03 2.28
C ASP A 160 7.20 18.82 1.13
N THR A 161 6.70 18.55 -0.07
CA THR A 161 7.52 18.42 -1.28
C THR A 161 6.79 19.00 -2.50
N VAL A 162 7.50 19.12 -3.62
CA VAL A 162 6.93 19.50 -4.91
C VAL A 162 6.83 18.26 -5.77
N THR A 163 5.64 17.99 -6.32
CA THR A 163 5.50 16.90 -7.29
C THR A 163 6.32 17.22 -8.54
N LEU A 164 7.02 16.22 -9.09
CA LEU A 164 7.57 16.30 -10.45
C LEU A 164 6.55 16.83 -11.49
N PRO A 165 7.01 17.62 -12.47
CA PRO A 165 6.19 18.03 -13.61
C PRO A 165 5.58 16.83 -14.32
N CYS A 166 4.38 17.03 -14.89
CA CYS A 166 3.63 15.95 -15.51
C CYS A 166 2.80 16.45 -16.70
N LYS A 167 2.40 15.51 -17.56
CA LYS A 167 1.49 15.79 -18.68
C LYS A 167 0.07 15.86 -18.14
N VAL A 168 -0.64 16.94 -18.45
CA VAL A 168 -2.02 17.17 -18.04
C VAL A 168 -2.79 17.76 -19.21
N GLU A 169 -3.90 17.13 -19.57
CA GLU A 169 -4.72 17.51 -20.72
C GLU A 169 -6.19 17.58 -20.33
N LYS A 170 -6.91 18.58 -20.84
CA LYS A 170 -8.35 18.71 -20.62
C LYS A 170 -9.10 17.74 -21.52
N GLU A 171 -9.97 16.93 -20.93
CA GLU A 171 -10.85 15.99 -21.65
C GLU A 171 -12.23 16.60 -21.88
N THR A 172 -12.81 17.18 -20.82
CA THR A 172 -14.12 17.83 -20.86
C THR A 172 -14.12 19.07 -19.99
N LYS A 173 -15.28 19.72 -19.84
CA LYS A 173 -15.45 20.85 -18.91
C LYS A 173 -15.03 20.49 -17.46
N PHE A 174 -15.29 19.26 -17.02
CA PHE A 174 -15.09 18.81 -15.64
C PHE A 174 -14.17 17.60 -15.51
N SER A 175 -13.46 17.21 -16.58
CA SER A 175 -12.52 16.09 -16.54
C SER A 175 -11.21 16.39 -17.25
N PHE A 176 -10.12 15.90 -16.69
CA PHE A 176 -8.77 15.99 -17.26
C PHE A 176 -8.08 14.64 -17.18
N ARG A 177 -7.09 14.45 -18.07
CA ARG A 177 -6.16 13.35 -18.09
C ARG A 177 -4.84 13.79 -17.48
N ILE A 178 -4.22 12.93 -16.69
CA ILE A 178 -2.92 13.20 -16.06
C ILE A 178 -2.04 11.95 -16.12
N THR A 179 -0.77 12.13 -16.48
CA THR A 179 0.22 11.06 -16.58
C THR A 179 1.34 11.27 -15.57
N LEU A 180 1.48 10.35 -14.62
CA LEU A 180 2.46 10.43 -13.53
C LEU A 180 3.50 9.31 -13.63
N THR A 181 4.75 9.63 -13.35
CA THR A 181 5.85 8.66 -13.20
C THR A 181 6.12 8.31 -11.73
N GLN A 182 5.85 9.25 -10.83
CA GLN A 182 5.90 9.08 -9.37
C GLN A 182 4.54 8.63 -8.78
N GLY A 183 4.52 8.21 -7.51
CA GLY A 183 3.32 7.74 -6.84
C GLY A 183 3.26 8.08 -5.36
N LEU A 184 3.08 9.37 -5.02
CA LEU A 184 2.91 9.82 -3.64
C LEU A 184 1.54 9.42 -3.07
N ASN A 185 1.41 9.41 -1.74
CA ASN A 185 0.14 9.08 -1.08
C ASN A 185 -0.98 10.03 -1.51
N ARG A 186 -2.03 9.49 -2.15
CA ARG A 186 -3.19 10.25 -2.63
C ARG A 186 -2.82 11.44 -3.52
N GLN A 187 -1.71 11.34 -4.25
CA GLN A 187 -1.07 12.45 -4.96
C GLN A 187 -2.06 13.33 -5.75
N ILE A 188 -2.79 12.76 -6.70
CA ILE A 188 -3.72 13.52 -7.57
C ILE A 188 -4.80 14.24 -6.76
N ARG A 189 -5.33 13.60 -5.72
CA ARG A 189 -6.36 14.21 -4.87
C ARG A 189 -5.80 15.41 -4.11
N ARG A 190 -4.61 15.26 -3.54
CA ARG A 190 -3.92 16.36 -2.83
C ARG A 190 -3.52 17.49 -3.77
N MET A 191 -3.07 17.18 -5.00
CA MET A 191 -2.78 18.20 -6.00
C MET A 191 -4.04 18.99 -6.37
N CYS A 192 -5.17 18.31 -6.59
CA CYS A 192 -6.45 18.99 -6.82
C CYS A 192 -6.86 19.85 -5.62
N GLU A 193 -6.81 19.32 -4.40
CA GLU A 193 -7.17 20.04 -3.16
C GLU A 193 -6.31 21.31 -2.99
N ALA A 194 -5.00 21.22 -3.23
CA ALA A 194 -4.08 22.36 -3.15
C ALA A 194 -4.38 23.46 -4.18
N LEU A 195 -4.97 23.10 -5.33
CA LEU A 195 -5.42 24.05 -6.35
C LEU A 195 -6.90 24.46 -6.17
N GLY A 196 -7.53 24.05 -5.06
CA GLY A 196 -8.92 24.38 -4.73
C GLY A 196 -9.98 23.57 -5.48
N TYR A 197 -9.66 22.36 -5.94
CA TYR A 197 -10.58 21.43 -6.61
C TYR A 197 -10.81 20.17 -5.75
N GLU A 198 -12.00 19.59 -5.85
CA GLU A 198 -12.34 18.31 -5.25
C GLU A 198 -12.47 17.21 -6.31
N VAL A 199 -11.94 16.02 -6.03
CA VAL A 199 -11.98 14.88 -6.95
C VAL A 199 -13.18 13.97 -6.69
N PHE A 200 -14.15 13.99 -7.59
CA PHE A 200 -15.31 13.09 -7.57
C PHE A 200 -14.99 11.68 -8.05
N LYS A 201 -14.23 11.56 -9.15
CA LYS A 201 -13.86 10.26 -9.72
C LYS A 201 -12.40 10.27 -10.14
N LEU A 202 -11.70 9.20 -9.78
CA LEU A 202 -10.30 9.00 -10.14
C LEU A 202 -10.13 7.59 -10.67
N ARG A 203 -9.91 7.49 -11.98
CA ARG A 203 -9.75 6.21 -12.66
C ARG A 203 -8.36 6.09 -13.26
N ARG A 204 -7.60 5.06 -12.88
CA ARG A 204 -6.35 4.72 -13.58
C ARG A 204 -6.69 3.95 -14.85
N VAL A 205 -6.30 4.48 -16.01
CA VAL A 205 -6.67 3.91 -17.32
C VAL A 205 -5.51 3.20 -18.02
N ARG A 206 -4.26 3.50 -17.63
CA ARG A 206 -3.07 2.86 -18.21
C ARG A 206 -1.93 2.74 -17.19
N ILE A 207 -1.16 1.67 -17.30
CA ILE A 207 0.13 1.49 -16.62
C ILE A 207 1.10 1.03 -17.70
N MET A 208 2.15 1.81 -17.97
CA MET A 208 3.11 1.54 -19.06
C MET A 208 2.38 1.33 -20.40
N ASN A 209 2.56 0.20 -21.05
CA ASN A 209 1.94 -0.23 -22.30
C ASN A 209 0.52 -0.82 -22.12
N ILE A 210 0.11 -1.17 -20.90
CA ILE A 210 -1.17 -1.87 -20.67
C ILE A 210 -2.28 -0.86 -20.39
N SER A 211 -3.33 -0.88 -21.22
CA SER A 211 -4.54 -0.10 -21.00
C SER A 211 -5.63 -0.90 -20.28
N LEU A 212 -6.62 -0.19 -19.78
CA LEU A 212 -7.82 -0.74 -19.15
C LEU A 212 -8.85 -1.25 -20.17
N ASP A 213 -8.61 -1.03 -21.46
CA ASP A 213 -9.55 -1.33 -22.53
C ASP A 213 -9.81 -2.84 -22.61
N GLY A 214 -11.07 -3.19 -22.88
CA GLY A 214 -11.49 -4.59 -22.90
C GLY A 214 -11.59 -5.27 -21.52
N ILE A 215 -11.35 -4.55 -20.41
CA ILE A 215 -11.52 -5.09 -19.04
C ILE A 215 -12.72 -4.41 -18.36
N PRO A 216 -13.90 -5.04 -18.31
CA PRO A 216 -15.06 -4.48 -17.63
C PRO A 216 -14.80 -4.22 -16.14
N ASN A 217 -15.56 -3.30 -15.53
CA ASN A 217 -15.40 -2.96 -14.12
C ASN A 217 -15.58 -4.20 -13.23
N GLY A 218 -14.64 -4.42 -12.30
CA GLY A 218 -14.62 -5.60 -11.43
C GLY A 218 -14.17 -6.90 -12.09
N LYS A 219 -13.79 -6.87 -13.37
CA LYS A 219 -13.25 -8.03 -14.09
C LYS A 219 -11.74 -7.94 -14.21
N TRP A 220 -11.12 -9.09 -14.41
CA TRP A 220 -9.68 -9.25 -14.58
C TRP A 220 -9.39 -10.26 -15.69
N ARG A 221 -8.19 -10.18 -16.24
CA ARG A 221 -7.63 -11.15 -17.17
C ARG A 221 -6.15 -11.38 -16.88
N TYR A 222 -5.59 -12.47 -17.38
CA TYR A 222 -4.15 -12.62 -17.43
C TYR A 222 -3.56 -11.63 -18.44
N LEU A 223 -2.34 -11.16 -18.16
CA LEU A 223 -1.53 -10.49 -19.18
C LEU A 223 -1.08 -11.52 -20.21
N SER A 224 -1.02 -11.11 -21.48
CA SER A 224 -0.47 -11.95 -22.55
C SER A 224 1.05 -12.06 -22.44
N ASP A 225 1.63 -13.05 -23.12
CA ASP A 225 3.08 -13.23 -23.13
C ASP A 225 3.79 -12.04 -23.79
N GLU A 226 3.17 -11.40 -24.80
CA GLU A 226 3.69 -10.17 -25.40
C GLU A 226 3.69 -9.00 -24.40
N GLU A 227 2.57 -8.81 -23.70
CA GLU A 227 2.43 -7.76 -22.68
C GLU A 227 3.46 -7.91 -21.55
N ILE A 228 3.66 -9.16 -21.10
CA ILE A 228 4.67 -9.48 -20.07
C ILE A 228 6.08 -9.21 -20.59
N THR A 229 6.37 -9.62 -21.83
CA THR A 229 7.69 -9.42 -22.45
C THR A 229 8.02 -7.93 -22.55
N GLU A 230 7.06 -7.11 -22.99
CA GLU A 230 7.22 -5.66 -23.06
C GLU A 230 7.43 -5.04 -21.67
N ILE A 231 6.66 -5.46 -20.66
CA ILE A 231 6.85 -4.99 -19.28
C ILE A 231 8.25 -5.34 -18.78
N LEU A 232 8.71 -6.58 -19.02
CA LEU A 232 10.02 -7.03 -18.60
C LEU A 232 11.13 -6.26 -19.30
N ALA A 233 11.01 -6.02 -20.61
CA ALA A 233 11.95 -5.21 -21.39
C ALA A 233 12.03 -3.77 -20.85
N MET A 234 10.89 -3.14 -20.53
CA MET A 234 10.86 -1.81 -19.89
C MET A 234 11.50 -1.83 -18.49
N CYS A 235 11.54 -2.98 -17.83
CA CYS A 235 12.12 -3.17 -16.51
C CYS A 235 13.60 -3.63 -16.52
N GLU A 236 14.22 -3.90 -17.68
CA GLU A 236 15.57 -4.49 -17.76
C GLU A 236 16.68 -3.59 -17.18
N GLY A 237 16.55 -2.27 -17.33
CA GLY A 237 17.47 -1.30 -16.70
C GLY A 237 17.32 -1.19 -15.18
N SER A 238 16.34 -1.88 -14.58
CA SER A 238 16.03 -1.79 -13.15
C SER A 238 16.84 -2.79 -12.34
N VAL A 239 17.82 -2.27 -11.60
CA VAL A 239 18.65 -3.08 -10.69
C VAL A 239 17.78 -3.70 -9.60
N SER A 240 17.98 -4.99 -9.30
CA SER A 240 17.29 -5.70 -8.23
C SER A 240 17.54 -5.03 -6.87
N THR A 241 16.62 -5.19 -5.90
CA THR A 241 16.81 -4.64 -4.53
C THR A 241 18.11 -5.06 -3.86
N GLU A 242 18.65 -6.25 -4.19
CA GLU A 242 19.95 -6.66 -3.68
C GLU A 242 21.09 -5.95 -4.40
N ASP A 243 21.06 -5.88 -5.74
CA ASP A 243 22.16 -5.31 -6.50
C ASP A 243 22.23 -3.78 -6.39
N ALA A 244 21.08 -3.13 -6.18
CA ALA A 244 21.01 -1.69 -5.90
C ALA A 244 21.61 -1.37 -4.53
N SER A 245 21.51 -2.28 -3.55
CA SER A 245 22.15 -2.12 -2.23
C SER A 245 23.66 -2.39 -2.24
N LYS A 246 24.17 -3.02 -3.30
CA LYS A 246 25.61 -3.25 -3.51
C LYS A 246 26.29 -2.12 -4.26
N MET A 247 25.57 -1.09 -4.69
CA MET A 247 26.12 0.04 -5.45
C MET A 247 26.02 1.31 -4.62
N ASN A 248 27.10 2.09 -4.54
CA ASN A 248 27.06 3.42 -3.94
C ASN A 248 26.38 4.43 -4.90
N ALA A 249 26.13 5.67 -4.44
CA ALA A 249 25.52 6.74 -5.25
C ALA A 249 26.28 7.08 -6.55
N LYS A 250 27.52 6.59 -6.71
CA LYS A 250 28.38 6.75 -7.89
C LYS A 250 28.47 5.47 -8.75
N GLY A 251 27.65 4.46 -8.48
CA GLY A 251 27.58 3.21 -9.27
C GLY A 251 28.70 2.20 -8.99
N GLN A 252 29.53 2.40 -7.96
CA GLN A 252 30.63 1.49 -7.62
C GLN A 252 30.16 0.37 -6.68
N ARG A 253 30.67 -0.86 -6.91
CA ARG A 253 30.37 -2.03 -6.08
C ARG A 253 30.96 -1.92 -4.67
N ILE A 254 30.11 -1.96 -3.65
CA ILE A 254 30.48 -2.00 -2.24
C ILE A 254 30.93 -3.43 -1.90
N ARG A 255 32.23 -3.60 -1.57
CA ARG A 255 32.88 -4.90 -1.41
C ARG A 255 32.63 -5.61 -0.07
N LYS A 256 32.05 -4.94 0.93
CA LYS A 256 31.62 -5.54 2.22
C LYS A 256 30.39 -4.80 2.75
N ALA A 257 29.43 -5.54 3.29
CA ALA A 257 28.33 -4.99 4.07
C ALA A 257 28.84 -4.51 5.44
N THR A 258 29.65 -3.47 5.45
CA THR A 258 29.93 -2.68 6.65
C THR A 258 29.17 -1.38 6.50
N ASP A 259 28.15 -1.22 7.35
CA ASP A 259 27.73 0.10 7.83
C ASP A 259 27.22 1.11 6.79
N ALA A 260 26.35 0.67 5.89
CA ALA A 260 25.50 1.59 5.11
C ALA A 260 24.54 2.43 6.00
N LYS A 261 24.48 2.17 7.31
CA LYS A 261 23.82 3.04 8.31
C LYS A 261 24.73 4.11 8.93
N LEU A 262 26.04 4.06 8.66
CA LEU A 262 27.05 4.92 9.29
C LEU A 262 27.68 5.90 8.29
N PHE A 263 27.38 5.74 6.99
CA PHE A 263 27.70 6.70 5.95
C PHE A 263 26.56 7.71 5.78
N ASP A 264 26.29 8.48 6.84
CA ASP A 264 25.27 9.52 6.86
C ASP A 264 25.91 10.89 7.20
N SER A 265 25.70 11.86 6.31
CA SER A 265 25.72 13.33 6.56
C SER A 265 27.01 14.06 7.00
N ARG A 266 28.20 13.44 7.06
CA ARG A 266 29.45 14.17 7.38
C ARG A 266 30.34 14.56 6.19
N GLU A 267 30.28 13.87 5.06
CA GLU A 267 31.16 14.21 3.91
C GLU A 267 30.69 15.43 3.11
N GLU A 268 29.40 15.77 3.14
CA GLU A 268 28.88 17.00 2.51
C GLU A 268 29.25 18.30 3.25
N ASN A 269 29.71 18.18 4.51
CA ASN A 269 30.12 19.32 5.34
C ASN A 269 31.63 19.60 5.30
N GLN A 270 32.42 18.86 4.51
CA GLN A 270 33.86 19.14 4.38
C GLN A 270 34.20 20.16 3.29
N THR A 271 33.27 20.44 2.36
CA THR A 271 33.51 21.37 1.24
C THR A 271 32.83 22.72 1.41
N SER A 272 32.06 22.94 2.48
CA SER A 272 31.37 24.20 2.74
C SER A 272 32.20 25.12 3.63
N THR A 273 32.88 26.09 3.02
CA THR A 273 33.68 27.15 3.68
C THR A 273 32.85 28.21 4.44
N ALA A 274 31.55 27.98 4.65
CA ALA A 274 30.66 28.93 5.29
C ALA A 274 30.48 28.61 6.79
N ARG A 275 31.54 28.81 7.60
CA ARG A 275 31.47 29.08 9.06
C ARG A 275 32.88 29.23 9.63
N ARG A 276 33.48 30.39 9.43
CA ARG A 276 34.59 30.88 10.26
C ARG A 276 34.03 31.95 11.19
N ASN A 277 34.35 31.83 12.48
CA ASN A 277 34.07 32.74 13.60
C ASN A 277 32.63 32.77 14.14
N GLN A 278 32.39 32.05 15.23
CA GLN A 278 32.48 32.64 16.58
C GLN A 278 32.27 31.55 17.64
N ASN A 279 33.23 31.46 18.54
CA ASN A 279 33.19 30.66 19.75
C ASN A 279 33.45 31.66 20.89
N GLU A 280 32.67 31.64 21.96
CA GLU A 280 33.18 31.53 23.34
C GLU A 280 32.09 31.67 24.43
N ASN A 281 32.17 30.72 25.37
CA ASN A 281 31.72 30.74 26.78
C ASN A 281 30.25 30.52 27.20
N ARG A 282 29.90 29.23 27.16
CA ARG A 282 29.22 28.35 28.16
C ARG A 282 28.43 28.93 29.35
N THR A 283 27.27 28.31 29.58
CA THR A 283 26.82 27.86 30.92
C THR A 283 26.44 26.37 30.92
N ARG A 284 26.76 25.69 32.03
CA ARG A 284 26.41 24.30 32.37
C ARG A 284 24.90 24.19 32.67
N THR A 285 24.25 23.11 32.24
CA THR A 285 22.92 22.70 32.67
C THR A 285 22.94 21.27 33.22
N TYR A 286 22.19 21.00 34.29
CA TYR A 286 21.84 19.66 34.77
C TYR A 286 20.35 19.38 34.48
N ARG A 287 20.03 18.11 34.18
CA ARG A 287 18.85 17.59 33.48
C ARG A 287 17.55 17.59 34.29
N GLY A 288 16.41 17.82 33.61
CA GLY A 288 15.07 17.46 34.06
C GLY A 288 14.59 16.17 33.38
N ASN A 289 13.78 15.36 34.06
CA ASN A 289 13.41 14.01 33.63
C ASN A 289 12.76 13.98 32.23
N ASN A 290 13.45 13.30 31.31
CA ASN A 290 13.14 12.98 29.91
C ASN A 290 12.94 14.15 28.93
N ALA A 291 13.75 15.20 29.06
CA ALA A 291 13.81 16.34 28.14
C ALA A 291 14.70 16.17 26.87
N ASP A 292 15.21 14.98 26.57
CA ASP A 292 16.16 14.75 25.44
C ASP A 292 15.47 14.35 24.10
N GLU A 293 14.15 14.21 24.07
CA GLU A 293 13.42 13.74 22.89
C GLU A 293 12.54 14.86 22.30
N PHE A 294 13.02 15.57 21.28
CA PHE A 294 12.23 16.43 20.36
C PHE A 294 11.97 17.88 20.83
N ARG A 295 12.96 18.79 20.76
CA ARG A 295 13.32 19.67 19.61
C ARG A 295 12.23 20.65 19.14
N HIS A 296 12.44 21.95 19.36
CA HIS A 296 12.59 23.03 18.34
C HIS A 296 12.35 24.45 18.94
N ALA A 297 13.18 25.42 18.53
CA ALA A 297 13.21 26.83 18.97
C ALA A 297 12.01 27.64 18.40
N PRO A 298 11.55 28.77 19.01
CA PRO A 298 12.26 30.07 18.95
C PRO A 298 12.10 30.93 20.22
N ASN A 299 12.97 31.92 20.46
CA ASN A 299 12.62 33.01 21.38
C ASN A 299 13.06 34.37 20.82
N SER A 300 12.08 35.26 20.61
CA SER A 300 12.26 36.71 20.58
C SER A 300 11.58 37.31 21.82
N LYS A 301 12.42 37.90 22.67
CA LYS A 301 12.23 38.99 23.67
C LYS A 301 10.85 39.25 24.33
N ARG A 302 10.94 39.34 25.68
CA ARG A 302 10.30 40.22 26.70
C ARG A 302 9.74 39.34 27.82
N GLY A 303 10.01 39.50 29.12
CA GLY A 303 10.48 40.63 29.91
C GLY A 303 9.39 41.01 30.93
N ARG A 304 9.57 40.66 32.22
CA ARG A 304 9.06 41.32 33.46
C ARG A 304 9.24 40.36 34.65
N ASN A 305 10.02 40.69 35.68
CA ASN A 305 9.69 41.51 36.85
C ASN A 305 8.55 40.93 37.72
N SER A 306 8.86 40.35 38.88
CA SER A 306 8.41 40.82 40.19
C SER A 306 8.79 39.83 41.31
N SER A 307 9.24 40.42 42.40
CA SER A 307 9.64 39.89 43.69
C SER A 307 8.48 39.55 44.65
N ASN A 308 8.85 38.86 45.73
CA ASN A 308 8.30 38.81 47.09
C ASN A 308 7.10 37.89 47.41
N GLY A 309 7.24 37.21 48.56
CA GLY A 309 6.13 36.94 49.48
C GLY A 309 6.16 35.59 50.17
N GLU A 310 6.74 35.54 51.37
CA GLU A 310 6.67 34.44 52.33
C GLU A 310 5.24 34.20 52.88
N SER A 311 5.10 33.02 53.52
CA SER A 311 4.34 32.74 54.75
C SER A 311 2.85 32.38 54.67
N GLY A 312 2.49 31.36 55.47
CA GLY A 312 1.12 31.10 55.93
C GLY A 312 0.61 29.68 55.64
N GLY A 313 0.77 28.78 56.61
CA GLY A 313 -0.02 27.53 56.65
C GLY A 313 -1.45 27.79 57.13
N ASN A 314 -2.38 26.89 56.82
CA ASN A 314 -3.17 26.12 57.80
C ASN A 314 -4.20 25.18 57.10
N THR A 315 -4.33 23.98 57.67
CA THR A 315 -5.55 23.16 57.89
C THR A 315 -6.58 22.76 56.79
N GLU A 316 -7.06 21.52 57.02
CA GLU A 316 -8.36 20.90 56.66
C GLU A 316 -8.52 20.31 55.25
N ASN A 317 -8.50 18.99 55.04
CA ASN A 317 -9.38 17.88 55.50
C ASN A 317 -10.75 17.86 54.78
N TRP A 318 -10.91 16.98 53.78
CA TRP A 318 -12.17 16.21 53.63
C TRP A 318 -11.99 14.92 52.81
N LYS A 319 -12.41 13.81 53.43
CA LYS A 319 -12.56 12.48 52.86
C LYS A 319 -13.94 12.32 52.22
N SER A 320 -13.99 11.44 51.21
CA SER A 320 -15.05 10.45 50.90
C SER A 320 -16.49 10.94 50.74
N ASN A 321 -17.14 10.57 49.62
CA ASN A 321 -17.97 9.36 49.65
C ASN A 321 -18.38 8.86 48.25
N SER A 322 -18.22 7.55 48.09
CA SER A 322 -18.98 6.68 47.19
C SER A 322 -20.46 6.60 47.59
N ARG A 323 -21.37 6.41 46.63
CA ARG A 323 -22.60 5.66 46.88
C ARG A 323 -23.11 4.98 45.62
N SER A 324 -23.36 3.69 45.80
CA SER A 324 -23.89 2.70 44.89
C SER A 324 -25.43 2.64 44.95
N GLU A 325 -25.97 1.90 43.97
CA GLU A 325 -27.23 1.14 43.98
C GLU A 325 -28.57 1.88 43.87
N ARG A 326 -29.34 1.52 42.83
CA ARG A 326 -30.53 0.65 42.99
C ARG A 326 -31.04 0.09 41.67
N SER A 327 -31.54 -1.14 41.79
CA SER A 327 -32.10 -2.07 40.81
C SER A 327 -33.64 -2.07 40.78
N ASN A 328 -34.18 -2.81 39.79
CA ASN A 328 -35.54 -3.41 39.70
C ASN A 328 -36.71 -2.47 39.36
N SER A 329 -37.76 -2.86 38.60
CA SER A 329 -38.23 -4.14 38.06
C SER A 329 -39.50 -3.92 37.21
N ASP A 330 -39.75 -4.82 36.25
CA ASP A 330 -41.04 -5.42 35.81
C ASP A 330 -42.27 -4.59 35.38
N ARG A 331 -42.85 -4.97 34.22
CA ARG A 331 -44.21 -5.57 33.99
C ARG A 331 -44.67 -5.33 32.53
N ASN A 332 -44.96 -6.39 31.74
CA ASN A 332 -46.29 -6.98 31.41
C ASN A 332 -47.22 -6.03 30.61
N SER A 333 -48.04 -6.38 29.59
CA SER A 333 -48.63 -7.63 29.09
C SER A 333 -49.46 -7.35 27.80
N SER A 334 -49.74 -8.39 27.00
CA SER A 334 -50.99 -8.70 26.24
C SER A 334 -51.59 -7.68 25.22
N ASP A 335 -51.75 -7.99 23.93
CA ASP A 335 -52.68 -8.94 23.24
C ASP A 335 -53.93 -8.24 22.66
N ARG A 336 -54.43 -8.81 21.55
CA ARG A 336 -55.70 -8.58 20.81
C ARG A 336 -55.70 -7.57 19.64
N THR A 337 -56.39 -7.76 18.52
CA THR A 337 -56.81 -8.86 17.61
C THR A 337 -57.73 -8.20 16.54
N ARG A 338 -57.89 -8.82 15.36
CA ARG A 338 -59.06 -8.77 14.41
C ARG A 338 -59.18 -7.53 13.48
N THR A 339 -59.61 -7.60 12.21
CA THR A 339 -60.37 -8.61 11.43
C THR A 339 -60.33 -8.31 9.91
N ASP A 340 -60.33 -9.39 9.11
CA ASP A 340 -61.06 -9.69 7.85
C ASP A 340 -61.35 -8.67 6.73
N ARG A 341 -61.10 -9.10 5.47
CA ARG A 341 -62.16 -9.34 4.46
C ARG A 341 -61.68 -10.13 3.20
N ASN A 342 -62.50 -11.13 2.85
CA ASN A 342 -62.65 -11.93 1.61
C ASN A 342 -62.72 -11.09 0.30
N ASN A 343 -62.68 -11.57 -0.95
CA ASN A 343 -63.13 -12.85 -1.55
C ASN A 343 -62.73 -13.00 -3.05
N ASN A 344 -62.65 -14.25 -3.54
CA ASN A 344 -63.01 -14.78 -4.89
C ASN A 344 -62.35 -14.26 -6.20
N ASP A 345 -62.16 -15.01 -7.29
CA ASP A 345 -62.72 -16.29 -7.77
C ASP A 345 -61.89 -16.85 -8.98
N ARG A 346 -61.82 -18.20 -9.13
CA ARG A 346 -61.92 -19.07 -10.35
C ARG A 346 -61.09 -18.76 -11.64
N ARG A 347 -60.62 -19.69 -12.50
CA ARG A 347 -60.90 -21.12 -12.81
C ARG A 347 -59.85 -21.69 -13.80
N SER A 348 -59.45 -22.95 -13.59
CA SER A 348 -59.16 -24.10 -14.52
C SER A 348 -58.75 -23.94 -16.00
N GLY A 349 -57.72 -24.72 -16.41
CA GLY A 349 -57.61 -25.31 -17.77
C GLY A 349 -56.20 -25.80 -18.21
N LYS A 350 -55.94 -27.13 -18.17
CA LYS A 350 -54.89 -27.88 -18.93
C LYS A 350 -55.58 -28.56 -20.15
N PRO A 351 -54.94 -29.28 -21.12
CA PRO A 351 -53.56 -29.82 -21.20
C PRO A 351 -52.84 -29.73 -22.60
N THR A 352 -51.63 -30.30 -22.64
CA THR A 352 -50.66 -30.57 -23.74
C THR A 352 -51.17 -31.27 -25.01
N PRO A 353 -50.35 -31.35 -26.07
CA PRO A 353 -49.85 -32.69 -26.47
C PRO A 353 -48.36 -32.78 -26.89
N LYS A 354 -47.83 -34.01 -26.79
CA LYS A 354 -46.54 -34.49 -27.35
C LYS A 354 -46.62 -34.72 -28.87
N ARG A 355 -45.49 -34.61 -29.57
CA ARG A 355 -45.18 -35.46 -30.73
C ARG A 355 -43.67 -35.69 -30.89
N VAL A 356 -43.36 -36.83 -31.47
CA VAL A 356 -42.08 -37.55 -31.56
C VAL A 356 -41.55 -37.49 -33.00
N GLY A 357 -40.22 -37.55 -33.17
CA GLY A 357 -39.58 -38.25 -34.30
C GLY A 357 -38.63 -37.41 -35.18
N GLY A 358 -37.43 -37.94 -35.44
CA GLY A 358 -36.59 -37.50 -36.56
C GLY A 358 -35.08 -37.66 -36.37
N THR A 359 -34.54 -38.73 -36.91
CA THR A 359 -33.13 -39.19 -36.96
C THR A 359 -32.25 -38.55 -38.04
N LEU A 360 -30.92 -38.71 -37.87
CA LEU A 360 -29.83 -38.85 -38.88
C LEU A 360 -29.20 -37.60 -39.53
N GLY A 361 -27.85 -37.58 -39.57
CA GLY A 361 -27.09 -36.84 -40.58
C GLY A 361 -25.64 -36.46 -40.22
N LEU A 362 -24.69 -37.36 -40.52
CA LEU A 362 -23.23 -37.14 -40.55
C LEU A 362 -22.78 -36.24 -41.74
N LYS A 363 -21.51 -35.79 -41.64
CA LYS A 363 -20.60 -35.18 -42.65
C LYS A 363 -20.62 -33.64 -42.64
N LYS A 364 -19.49 -32.94 -42.68
CA LYS A 364 -18.10 -33.30 -42.99
C LYS A 364 -17.15 -32.28 -42.36
#